data_AF-A0A0X7ACS1-F1
#
_entry.id   AF-A0A0X7ACS1-F1
#
_cell.length_a   1.000
_cell.length_b   1.000
_cell.length_c   1.000
_cell.angle_alpha   90.00
_cell.angle_beta   90.00
_cell.angle_gamma   90.00
#
_symmetry.space_group_name_H-M   'P 1'
#
loop_
_entity.id
_entity.type
_entity.pdbx_description
1 polymer ?
#
loop_
_entity_poly.entity_id
_entity_poly.type
_entity_poly.pdbx_seq_one_letter_code
_entity_poly.pdbx_strand_id
1 'polypeptide(L)'
;MTRPIPRTILLFAAFSSLTFPAAASSDDAWKEFVADVQTACLAGAKDMVEDAKAVVDPVGSENYGLAILTGKAKLAGKSGGADATVSHICVYDKKTKAVELGSELAGDTLKVEIPGSTKP
;
A
#
# COMPACT_ATOMS: atom_id res chain seq x y z
N MET A 1 -26.58 -61.63 -39.24
CA MET A 1 -26.64 -60.51 -38.27
C MET A 1 -25.25 -60.29 -37.70
N THR A 2 -24.50 -59.36 -38.28
CA THR A 2 -23.15 -58.98 -37.87
C THR A 2 -23.21 -57.61 -37.18
N ARG A 3 -22.74 -57.53 -35.92
CA ARG A 3 -22.64 -56.28 -35.16
C ARG A 3 -21.27 -55.65 -35.39
N PRO A 4 -21.17 -54.37 -35.79
CA PRO A 4 -19.89 -53.67 -35.78
C PRO A 4 -19.59 -53.10 -34.39
N ILE A 5 -18.38 -53.35 -33.92
CA ILE A 5 -17.78 -52.78 -32.72
C ILE A 5 -17.24 -51.39 -33.08
N PRO A 6 -17.59 -50.31 -32.36
CA PRO A 6 -16.85 -49.05 -32.49
C PRO A 6 -15.57 -49.13 -31.67
N ARG A 7 -14.45 -49.38 -32.36
CA ARG A 7 -13.16 -48.76 -32.02
C ARG A 7 -13.39 -47.25 -31.95
N THR A 8 -12.82 -46.55 -30.97
CA THR A 8 -12.10 -45.25 -31.11
C THR A 8 -12.09 -44.45 -29.80
N ILE A 9 -10.92 -44.49 -29.16
CA ILE A 9 -10.21 -43.40 -28.46
C ILE A 9 -10.67 -43.00 -27.04
N LEU A 10 -9.90 -43.50 -26.05
CA LEU A 10 -9.64 -42.81 -24.79
C LEU A 10 -9.01 -41.43 -25.09
N LEU A 11 -9.74 -40.33 -24.88
CA LEU A 11 -9.13 -39.02 -24.70
C LEU A 11 -8.74 -38.84 -23.22
N PHE A 12 -7.44 -38.99 -22.96
CA PHE A 12 -6.79 -38.49 -21.76
C PHE A 12 -6.98 -36.96 -21.71
N ALA A 13 -7.88 -36.47 -20.86
CA ALA A 13 -7.95 -35.06 -20.52
C ALA A 13 -6.72 -34.71 -19.68
N ALA A 14 -5.68 -34.20 -20.34
CA ALA A 14 -4.51 -33.63 -19.69
C ALA A 14 -4.98 -32.41 -18.87
N PHE A 15 -5.08 -32.60 -17.55
CA PHE A 15 -5.24 -31.53 -16.58
C PHE A 15 -3.90 -30.76 -16.55
N SER A 16 -3.71 -29.83 -17.47
CA SER A 16 -2.59 -28.89 -17.43
C SER A 16 -2.78 -28.01 -16.20
N SER A 17 -2.16 -28.43 -15.10
CA SER A 17 -1.87 -27.59 -13.94
C SER A 17 -1.09 -26.38 -14.42
N LEU A 18 -1.80 -25.28 -14.65
CA LEU A 18 -1.22 -23.94 -14.77
C LEU A 18 -0.56 -23.62 -13.44
N THR A 19 0.70 -24.02 -13.30
CA THR A 19 1.58 -23.53 -12.24
C THR A 19 1.86 -22.07 -12.56
N PHE A 20 0.96 -21.18 -12.15
CA PHE A 20 1.32 -19.78 -12.03
C PHE A 20 2.51 -19.73 -11.08
N PRO A 21 3.65 -19.11 -11.47
CA PRO A 21 4.68 -18.84 -10.49
C PRO A 21 4.01 -17.97 -9.43
N ALA A 22 3.87 -18.51 -8.22
CA ALA A 22 3.67 -17.69 -7.05
C ALA A 22 4.91 -16.83 -6.97
N ALA A 23 4.84 -15.62 -7.55
CA ALA A 23 5.85 -14.61 -7.36
C ALA A 23 5.78 -14.26 -5.87
N ALA A 24 6.54 -15.00 -5.07
CA ALA A 24 7.01 -14.51 -3.79
C ALA A 24 7.68 -13.18 -4.14
N SER A 25 7.00 -12.08 -3.84
CA SER A 25 7.52 -10.76 -4.12
C SER A 25 8.90 -10.69 -3.48
N SER A 26 9.90 -10.40 -4.31
CA SER A 26 11.29 -10.36 -3.89
C SER A 26 11.51 -9.17 -2.96
N ASP A 27 12.56 -9.21 -2.16
CA ASP A 27 12.94 -8.12 -1.25
C ASP A 27 13.07 -6.76 -1.97
N ASP A 28 13.48 -6.79 -3.24
CA ASP A 28 13.61 -5.57 -4.06
C ASP A 28 12.24 -5.02 -4.52
N ALA A 29 11.28 -5.90 -4.85
CA ALA A 29 9.92 -5.47 -5.19
C ALA A 29 9.21 -4.84 -3.98
N TRP A 30 9.49 -5.32 -2.77
CA TRP A 30 8.97 -4.72 -1.55
C TRP A 30 9.58 -3.34 -1.25
N LYS A 31 10.88 -3.16 -1.48
CA LYS A 31 11.54 -1.85 -1.33
C LYS A 31 10.98 -0.83 -2.31
N GLU A 32 10.81 -1.22 -3.57
CA GLU A 32 10.23 -0.35 -4.61
C GLU A 32 8.79 0.02 -4.25
N PHE A 33 7.98 -0.94 -3.79
CA PHE A 33 6.63 -0.68 -3.31
C PHE A 33 6.60 0.33 -2.15
N VAL A 34 7.46 0.17 -1.15
CA VAL A 34 7.55 1.10 -0.01
C VAL A 34 7.92 2.50 -0.49
N ALA A 35 8.89 2.62 -1.40
CA ALA A 35 9.32 3.89 -1.96
C ALA A 35 8.22 4.57 -2.80
N ASP A 36 7.47 3.78 -3.58
CA ASP A 36 6.32 4.23 -4.35
C ASP A 36 5.24 4.82 -3.45
N VAL A 37 4.84 4.08 -2.41
CA VAL A 37 3.83 4.53 -1.45
C VAL A 37 4.31 5.78 -0.72
N GLN A 38 5.55 5.78 -0.23
CA GLN A 38 6.13 6.93 0.46
C GLN A 38 6.09 8.19 -0.42
N THR A 39 6.59 8.08 -1.65
CA THR A 39 6.63 9.20 -2.60
C THR A 39 5.23 9.73 -2.91
N ALA A 40 4.30 8.84 -3.24
CA ALA A 40 2.95 9.22 -3.61
C ALA A 40 2.20 9.88 -2.44
N CYS A 41 2.32 9.31 -1.24
CA CYS A 41 1.67 9.83 -0.05
C CYS A 41 2.22 11.21 0.37
N LEU A 42 3.55 11.40 0.35
CA LEU A 42 4.16 12.69 0.64
C LEU A 42 3.77 13.76 -0.38
N ALA A 43 3.70 13.40 -1.66
CA ALA A 43 3.24 14.30 -2.71
C ALA A 43 1.79 14.74 -2.50
N GLY A 44 0.91 13.83 -2.10
CA GLY A 44 -0.49 14.13 -1.79
C GLY A 44 -0.66 15.07 -0.60
N ALA A 45 0.24 15.01 0.39
CA ALA A 45 0.11 15.76 1.64
C ALA A 45 0.83 17.11 1.67
N LYS A 46 1.59 17.47 0.62
CA LYS A 46 2.47 18.67 0.56
C LYS A 46 1.76 20.00 0.90
N ASP A 47 0.46 20.08 0.61
CA ASP A 47 -0.35 21.27 0.78
C ASP A 47 -1.06 21.32 2.15
N MET A 48 -1.02 20.20 2.89
CA MET A 48 -1.69 20.04 4.19
C MET A 48 -0.70 19.98 5.35
N VAL A 49 0.48 19.39 5.13
CA VAL A 49 1.46 19.09 6.18
C VAL A 49 2.84 19.57 5.75
N GLU A 50 3.48 20.38 6.60
CA GLU A 50 4.87 20.79 6.46
C GLU A 50 5.81 19.73 7.07
N ASP A 51 6.98 19.59 6.44
CA ASP A 51 8.01 18.61 6.82
C ASP A 51 7.45 17.19 7.04
N ALA A 52 6.48 16.81 6.22
CA ALA A 52 5.79 15.53 6.32
C ALA A 52 6.78 14.36 6.23
N LYS A 53 6.64 13.42 7.16
CA LYS A 53 7.34 12.13 7.15
C LYS A 53 6.33 11.01 7.06
N ALA A 54 6.70 9.93 6.39
CA ALA A 54 5.85 8.76 6.19
C ALA A 54 6.41 7.55 6.92
N VAL A 55 5.55 6.85 7.65
CA VAL A 55 5.78 5.46 8.08
C VAL A 55 4.90 4.58 7.21
N VAL A 56 5.53 3.78 6.35
CA VAL A 56 4.84 2.94 5.38
C VAL A 56 4.70 1.53 5.94
N ASP A 57 3.51 0.96 5.78
CA ASP A 57 3.30 -0.48 5.95
C ASP A 57 4.10 -1.23 4.87
N PRO A 58 5.10 -2.05 5.24
CA PRO A 58 6.03 -2.68 4.29
C PRO A 58 5.38 -3.50 3.18
N VAL A 59 4.18 -4.02 3.44
CA VAL A 59 3.42 -4.87 2.52
C VAL A 59 2.09 -4.22 2.15
N GLY A 60 1.53 -3.45 3.08
CA GLY A 60 0.18 -2.92 2.97
C GLY A 60 -0.89 -4.01 3.08
N SER A 61 -2.05 -3.72 2.53
CA SER A 61 -3.16 -4.66 2.39
C SER A 61 -3.16 -5.35 1.02
N GLU A 62 -4.13 -6.23 0.78
CA GLU A 62 -4.28 -6.95 -0.50
C GLU A 62 -4.29 -6.00 -1.71
N ASN A 63 -4.99 -4.87 -1.62
CA ASN A 63 -5.19 -3.94 -2.73
C ASN A 63 -4.52 -2.57 -2.53
N TYR A 64 -4.10 -2.24 -1.31
CA TYR A 64 -3.65 -0.90 -0.97
C TYR A 64 -2.30 -0.90 -0.27
N GLY A 65 -1.46 0.08 -0.59
CA GLY A 65 -0.40 0.53 0.29
C GLY A 65 -0.93 1.48 1.34
N LEU A 66 -0.44 1.35 2.56
CA LEU A 66 -0.91 2.13 3.69
C LEU A 66 0.30 2.85 4.28
N ALA A 67 0.14 4.12 4.62
CA ALA A 67 1.16 4.87 5.31
C ALA A 67 0.54 5.84 6.30
N ILE A 68 1.25 6.11 7.38
CA ILE A 68 0.93 7.20 8.29
C ILE A 68 1.87 8.35 7.97
N LEU A 69 1.30 9.47 7.56
CA LEU A 69 2.01 10.73 7.39
C LEU A 69 1.94 11.50 8.69
N THR A 70 3.04 12.16 9.08
CA THR A 70 3.07 13.01 10.27
C THR A 70 3.98 14.20 10.02
N GLY A 71 3.56 15.38 10.48
CA GLY A 71 4.33 16.61 10.38
C GLY A 71 3.57 17.76 11.00
N LYS A 72 3.96 19.00 10.68
CA LYS A 72 3.27 20.19 11.19
C LYS A 72 2.09 20.54 10.29
N ALA A 73 0.95 20.90 10.87
CA ALA A 73 -0.21 21.31 10.09
C ALA A 73 0.06 22.63 9.37
N LYS A 74 -0.09 22.67 8.05
CA LYS A 74 0.15 23.90 7.27
C LYS A 74 -0.98 24.93 7.42
N LEU A 75 -2.16 24.44 7.79
CA LEU A 75 -3.36 25.23 8.04
C LEU A 75 -3.90 24.88 9.43
N ALA A 76 -4.54 25.85 10.09
CA ALA A 76 -5.24 25.58 11.34
C ALA A 76 -6.40 24.61 11.09
N GLY A 77 -6.23 23.37 11.55
CA GLY A 77 -7.17 22.27 11.42
C GLY A 77 -7.95 22.00 12.71
N LYS A 78 -8.52 20.79 12.81
CA LYS A 78 -9.21 20.35 14.05
C LYS A 78 -8.25 20.16 15.22
N SER A 79 -6.96 20.02 14.93
CA SER A 79 -5.90 19.68 15.89
C SER A 79 -5.21 20.91 16.52
N GLY A 80 -5.58 22.13 16.11
CA GLY A 80 -5.00 23.37 16.64
C GLY A 80 -4.52 24.33 15.55
N GLY A 81 -3.69 25.30 15.93
CA GLY A 81 -3.07 26.26 15.00
C GLY A 81 -2.03 25.60 14.08
N ALA A 82 -1.50 26.36 13.12
CA ALA A 82 -0.54 25.92 12.09
C ALA A 82 0.82 25.41 12.61
N ASP A 83 0.99 25.26 13.92
CA ASP A 83 2.19 24.68 14.55
C ASP A 83 1.91 23.32 15.20
N ALA A 84 0.66 22.84 15.17
CA ALA A 84 0.30 21.56 15.75
C ALA A 84 0.83 20.40 14.92
N THR A 85 1.39 19.38 15.59
CA THR A 85 1.74 18.12 14.94
C THR A 85 0.46 17.36 14.63
N VAL A 86 0.30 17.00 13.36
CA VAL A 86 -0.84 16.24 12.85
C VAL A 86 -0.38 15.03 12.07
N SER A 87 -1.24 14.02 12.06
CA SER A 87 -1.04 12.79 11.31
C SER A 87 -2.19 12.56 10.33
N HIS A 88 -1.88 11.96 9.18
CA HIS A 88 -2.88 11.54 8.20
C HIS A 88 -2.64 10.09 7.82
N ILE A 89 -3.72 9.34 7.63
CA ILE A 89 -3.64 8.02 7.01
C ILE A 89 -3.61 8.25 5.50
N CYS A 90 -2.61 7.69 4.82
CA CYS A 90 -2.54 7.64 3.37
C CYS A 90 -2.89 6.24 2.88
N VAL A 91 -3.81 6.18 1.92
CA VAL A 91 -4.21 4.96 1.22
C VAL A 91 -3.78 5.11 -0.23
N TYR A 92 -2.92 4.20 -0.68
CA TYR A 92 -2.40 4.14 -2.04
C TYR A 92 -3.00 2.93 -2.74
N ASP A 93 -3.74 3.12 -3.82
CA ASP A 93 -4.29 2.03 -4.63
C ASP A 93 -3.17 1.38 -5.47
N LYS A 94 -2.92 0.08 -5.26
CA LYS A 94 -1.86 -0.64 -5.97
C LYS A 94 -2.11 -0.77 -7.47
N LYS A 95 -3.38 -0.74 -7.91
CA LYS A 95 -3.79 -0.90 -9.31
C LYS A 95 -3.80 0.43 -10.04
N THR A 96 -4.45 1.44 -9.45
CA THR A 96 -4.63 2.75 -10.10
C THR A 96 -3.52 3.73 -9.77
N LYS A 97 -2.70 3.43 -8.75
CA LYS A 97 -1.63 4.28 -8.24
C LYS A 97 -2.15 5.61 -7.66
N ALA A 98 -3.47 5.69 -7.42
CA ALA A 98 -4.12 6.85 -6.81
C ALA A 98 -3.85 6.90 -5.30
N VAL A 99 -3.84 8.10 -4.75
CA VAL A 99 -3.67 8.35 -3.32
C VAL A 99 -4.90 9.02 -2.76
N GLU A 100 -5.38 8.49 -1.64
CA GLU A 100 -6.40 9.10 -0.80
C GLU A 100 -5.81 9.41 0.58
N LEU A 101 -6.04 10.63 1.05
CA LEU A 101 -5.65 11.04 2.39
C LEU A 101 -6.87 11.06 3.29
N GLY A 102 -6.73 10.38 4.43
CA GLY A 102 -7.68 10.44 5.52
C GLY A 102 -7.70 11.81 6.19
N SER A 103 -8.69 11.97 7.07
CA SER A 103 -8.81 13.17 7.89
C SER A 103 -7.61 13.35 8.82
N GLU A 104 -7.45 14.58 9.28
CA GLU A 104 -6.46 14.96 10.26
C GLU A 104 -6.66 14.21 11.58
N LEU A 105 -5.57 13.65 12.10
CA LEU A 105 -5.47 13.06 13.42
C LEU A 105 -4.54 13.93 14.28
N ALA A 106 -5.05 14.41 15.40
CA ALA A 106 -4.28 15.24 16.31
C ALA A 106 -3.17 14.43 17.00
N GLY A 107 -2.03 15.07 17.26
CA GLY A 107 -0.86 14.42 17.87
C GLY A 107 -1.06 13.94 19.33
N ASP A 108 -2.12 14.39 20.01
CA ASP A 108 -2.55 13.86 21.31
C ASP A 108 -3.29 12.51 21.18
N THR A 109 -3.86 12.24 20.02
CA THR A 109 -4.65 11.04 19.70
C THR A 109 -3.79 9.94 19.08
N LEU A 110 -2.77 10.29 18.29
CA LEU A 110 -1.86 9.35 17.64
C LEU A 110 -0.40 9.78 17.81
N LYS A 111 0.43 8.88 18.32
CA LYS A 111 1.89 9.04 18.34
C LYS A 111 2.51 8.09 17.33
N VAL A 112 3.29 8.64 16.41
CA VAL A 112 3.98 7.90 15.36
C VAL A 112 5.47 7.92 15.65
N GLU A 113 6.04 6.76 15.89
CA GLU A 113 7.49 6.59 16.02
C GLU A 113 8.09 6.30 14.64
N ILE A 114 9.07 7.11 14.25
CA ILE A 114 9.79 6.93 12.99
C ILE A 114 11.17 6.34 13.33
N PRO A 115 11.40 5.03 13.10
CA PRO A 115 12.70 4.43 13.35
C PRO A 115 13.77 5.13 12.51
N GLY A 116 14.82 5.62 13.16
CA GLY A 116 15.89 6.41 12.55
C GLY A 116 15.70 7.94 12.55
N SER A 117 14.57 8.47 13.04
CA SER A 117 14.35 9.92 13.20
C SER A 117 14.77 10.46 14.58
N THR A 118 15.41 9.65 15.43
CA THR A 118 16.04 10.10 16.66
C THR A 118 17.29 10.92 16.32
N LYS A 119 17.14 12.25 16.28
CA LYS A 119 18.26 13.13 16.59
C LYS A 119 18.42 13.10 18.12
N PRO A 120 19.63 12.86 18.67
CA PRO A 120 19.88 13.07 20.09
C PRO A 120 19.64 14.53 20.50
#